data_AF-A0A530BN76-F1
#
_entry.id   AF-A0A530BN76-F1
#
_cell.length_a   1.000
_cell.length_b   1.000
_cell.length_c   1.000
_cell.angle_alpha   90.00
_cell.angle_beta   90.00
_cell.angle_gamma   90.00
#
_symmetry.space_group_name_H-M   'P 1'
#
loop_
_entity.id
_entity.type
_entity.pdbx_description
1 polymer ?
#
loop_
_entity_poly.entity_id
_entity_poly.type
_entity_poly.pdbx_seq_one_letter_code
_entity_poly.pdbx_strand_id
1 'polypeptide(L)' 'MTPTSKVFYASEPTLDLAEFRRVLVESGLGETRPVDDEARLKTMLGNANLVLTARLDVEGKPLVGVARGVTDFSWV' A
#
# COMPACT_ATOMS: atom_id res chain seq x y z
N MET A 1 -5.68 20.20 20.82
CA MET A 1 -5.67 18.73 20.65
C MET A 1 -6.28 18.44 19.30
N THR A 2 -5.48 18.06 18.31
CA THR A 2 -5.98 17.76 16.95
C THR A 2 -6.91 16.56 17.04
N PRO A 3 -8.12 16.58 16.46
CA PRO A 3 -8.99 15.42 16.49
C PRO A 3 -8.27 14.23 15.85
N THR A 4 -8.26 13.09 16.53
CA THR A 4 -7.70 11.85 15.99
C THR A 4 -8.56 11.42 14.81
N SER A 5 -8.10 11.66 13.59
CA SER A 5 -8.76 11.16 12.38
C SER A 5 -8.84 9.63 12.45
N LYS A 6 -10.03 9.07 12.19
CA LYS A 6 -10.21 7.62 12.15
C LYS A 6 -9.50 7.03 10.94
N VAL A 7 -9.02 5.79 11.06
CA VAL A 7 -8.38 5.04 9.97
C VAL A 7 -9.27 3.85 9.64
N PHE A 8 -9.60 3.69 8.36
CA PHE A 8 -10.25 2.50 7.83
C PHE A 8 -9.23 1.58 7.18
N TYR A 9 -9.32 0.30 7.52
CA TYR A 9 -8.54 -0.76 6.88
C TYR A 9 -9.43 -1.56 5.96
N ALA A 10 -8.94 -1.85 4.75
CA ALA A 10 -9.67 -2.62 3.76
C ALA A 10 -8.73 -3.48 2.91
N SER A 11 -9.28 -4.54 2.31
CA SER A 11 -8.60 -5.29 1.26
C SER A 11 -8.84 -4.60 -0.08
N GLU A 12 -7.77 -4.13 -0.71
CA GLU A 12 -7.80 -3.43 -2.00
C GLU A 12 -6.80 -4.08 -2.97
N PRO A 13 -7.12 -5.27 -3.53
CA PRO A 13 -6.20 -6.02 -4.40
C PRO A 13 -5.87 -5.27 -5.71
N THR A 14 -6.71 -4.32 -6.10
CA THR A 14 -6.54 -3.45 -7.28
C THR A 14 -6.13 -2.04 -6.87
N LEU A 15 -5.27 -1.91 -5.85
CA LEU A 15 -4.75 -0.61 -5.40
C LEU A 15 -4.06 0.11 -6.56
N ASP A 16 -4.30 1.42 -6.67
CA ASP A 16 -3.66 2.25 -7.69
C ASP A 16 -2.13 2.30 -7.50
N LEU A 17 -1.43 2.25 -8.61
CA LEU A 17 0.02 2.21 -8.65
C LEU A 17 0.66 3.52 -8.16
N ALA A 18 0.05 4.66 -8.48
CA ALA A 18 0.57 5.96 -8.07
C ALA A 18 0.38 6.16 -6.57
N GLU A 19 -0.78 5.76 -6.01
CA GLU A 19 -0.99 5.76 -4.56
C GLU A 19 0.01 4.83 -3.83
N PHE A 20 0.24 3.62 -4.35
CA PHE A 20 1.21 2.68 -3.79
C PHE A 20 2.62 3.25 -3.79
N ARG A 21 3.09 3.78 -4.94
CA ARG A 21 4.40 4.42 -5.06
C ARG A 21 4.54 5.59 -4.08
N ARG A 22 3.52 6.45 -3.98
CA ARG A 22 3.53 7.60 -3.06
C ARG A 22 3.78 7.15 -1.63
N VAL A 23 3.04 6.17 -1.14
CA VAL A 23 3.20 5.67 0.24
C VAL A 23 4.59 5.05 0.47
N LEU A 24 5.16 4.36 -0.51
CA LEU A 24 6.53 3.85 -0.39
C LEU A 24 7.54 4.99 -0.22
N VAL A 25 7.44 6.04 -1.03
CA VAL A 25 8.35 7.19 -0.95
C VAL A 25 8.18 7.94 0.38
N GLU A 26 6.94 8.27 0.75
CA GLU A 26 6.63 9.06 1.95
C GLU A 26 6.97 8.33 3.26
N SER A 27 6.93 6.99 3.26
CA SER A 27 7.30 6.16 4.42
C SER A 27 8.81 5.93 4.56
N GLY A 28 9.63 6.41 3.62
CA GLY A 28 11.07 6.13 3.55
C GLY A 28 11.42 4.75 3.00
N LEU A 29 10.44 3.85 2.79
CA LEU A 29 10.67 2.54 2.16
C LEU A 29 11.16 2.69 0.71
N GLY A 30 10.91 3.83 0.07
CA GLY A 30 11.35 4.15 -1.28
C GLY A 30 12.86 4.00 -1.49
N GLU A 31 13.67 4.16 -0.45
CA GLU A 31 15.13 3.98 -0.53
C GLU A 31 15.54 2.52 -0.81
N THR A 32 14.70 1.55 -0.43
CA THR A 32 14.97 0.11 -0.56
C THR A 32 14.08 -0.58 -1.59
N ARG A 33 13.14 0.15 -2.19
CA ARG A 33 12.18 -0.36 -3.16
C ARG A 33 12.44 0.25 -4.54
N PRO A 34 12.10 -0.46 -5.63
CA PRO A 34 12.34 0.04 -6.98
C PRO A 34 11.27 1.09 -7.37
N VAL A 35 11.21 2.22 -6.66
CA VAL A 35 10.13 3.21 -6.82
C VAL A 35 10.12 3.91 -8.18
N ASP A 36 11.26 3.95 -8.88
CA ASP A 36 11.36 4.56 -10.22
C ASP A 36 11.14 3.56 -11.36
N ASP A 37 10.95 2.28 -11.04
CA ASP A 37 10.62 1.22 -11.99
C ASP A 37 9.12 0.89 -11.91
N GLU A 38 8.31 1.68 -12.61
CA GLU A 38 6.86 1.56 -12.61
C GLU A 38 6.38 0.17 -13.04
N ALA A 39 7.02 -0.41 -14.06
CA ALA A 39 6.68 -1.75 -14.55
C ALA A 39 6.89 -2.80 -13.45
N ARG A 40 8.01 -2.71 -12.72
CA ARG A 40 8.29 -3.61 -11.61
C ARG A 40 7.35 -3.42 -10.43
N LEU A 41 6.98 -2.18 -10.08
CA LEU A 41 5.97 -1.92 -9.05
C LEU A 41 4.60 -2.50 -9.43
N LYS A 42 4.20 -2.37 -10.71
CA LYS A 42 2.96 -2.95 -11.23
C LYS A 42 2.97 -4.47 -11.12
N THR A 43 4.07 -5.12 -11.48
CA THR A 43 4.25 -6.57 -11.32
C THR A 43 4.24 -6.97 -9.83
N MET A 44 4.85 -6.18 -8.95
CA MET A 44 4.80 -6.42 -7.51
C MET A 44 3.35 -6.37 -6.99
N LEU A 45 2.56 -5.36 -7.35
CA LEU A 45 1.15 -5.32 -6.94
C LEU A 45 0.35 -6.48 -7.55
N GLY A 46 0.51 -6.74 -8.85
CA GLY A 46 -0.24 -7.79 -9.55
C GLY A 46 0.02 -9.21 -9.04
N ASN A 47 1.20 -9.48 -8.49
CA ASN A 47 1.56 -10.77 -7.89
C ASN A 47 1.42 -10.82 -6.36
N ALA A 48 0.80 -9.80 -5.74
CA ALA A 48 0.51 -9.84 -4.32
C ALA A 48 -0.67 -10.78 -4.04
N ASN A 49 -0.56 -11.62 -3.02
CA ASN A 49 -1.69 -12.44 -2.55
C ASN A 49 -2.62 -11.64 -1.63
N LEU A 50 -2.08 -10.64 -0.96
CA LEU A 50 -2.81 -9.77 -0.05
C LEU A 50 -2.34 -8.32 -0.21
N VAL A 51 -3.29 -7.41 -0.35
CA VAL A 51 -3.07 -5.96 -0.31
C VAL A 51 -4.06 -5.36 0.67
N LEU A 52 -3.57 -4.90 1.81
CA LEU A 52 -4.36 -4.20 2.82
C LEU A 52 -3.96 -2.73 2.85
N THR A 53 -4.95 -1.85 2.86
CA THR A 53 -4.76 -0.40 2.89
C THR A 53 -5.17 0.17 4.23
N ALA A 54 -4.59 1.32 4.58
CA ALA A 54 -5.00 2.17 5.69
C ALA A 54 -5.36 3.54 5.13
N ARG A 55 -6.63 3.95 5.19
CA ARG A 55 -7.11 5.23 4.66
C ARG A 55 -7.71 6.09 5.77
N LEU A 56 -7.43 7.39 5.75
CA LEU A 56 -8.07 8.31 6.70
C LEU A 56 -9.55 8.50 6.36
N ASP A 57 -10.39 8.55 7.39
CA ASP A 57 -11.81 8.88 7.29
C ASP A 57 -12.01 10.41 7.18
N VAL A 58 -11.53 10.96 6.08
CA VAL A 58 -11.68 12.36 5.69
C VAL A 58 -12.00 12.43 4.19
N GLU A 59 -12.35 13.61 3.70
CA GLU A 59 -12.59 13.84 2.27
C GLU A 59 -11.39 13.37 1.42
N GLY A 60 -11.67 12.69 0.31
CA GLY A 60 -10.65 12.09 -0.56
C GLY A 60 -10.04 10.78 -0.04
N LYS A 61 -10.33 10.37 1.22
CA LYS A 61 -9.88 9.10 1.82
C LYS A 61 -8.41 8.75 1.52
N PRO A 62 -7.47 9.66 1.83
CA PRO A 62 -6.09 9.50 1.43
C PRO A 62 -5.49 8.22 2.03
N LEU A 63 -4.79 7.47 1.19
CA LEU A 63 -4.00 6.32 1.61
C LEU A 63 -2.81 6.77 2.45
N VAL A 64 -2.73 6.28 3.69
CA VAL A 64 -1.67 6.60 4.66
C VAL A 64 -0.81 5.39 5.04
N GLY A 65 -1.17 4.20 4.57
CA GLY A 65 -0.40 2.99 4.79
C GLY A 65 -0.85 1.84 3.90
N VAL A 66 0.07 0.92 3.64
CA VAL A 66 -0.19 -0.28 2.84
C VAL A 66 0.60 -1.45 3.40
N ALA A 67 -0.03 -2.62 3.50
CA ALA A 67 0.61 -3.89 3.76
C ALA A 67 0.41 -4.79 2.55
N ARG A 68 1.53 -5.27 1.97
CA ARG A 68 1.54 -6.23 0.86
C ARG A 68 2.10 -7.55 1.35
N GLY A 69 1.33 -8.63 1.18
CA GLY A 69 1.72 -9.99 1.52
C GLY A 69 1.86 -10.88 0.29
N VAL A 70 2.81 -11.81 0.36
CA VAL A 70 2.88 -12.97 -0.54
C VAL A 70 2.82 -14.23 0.34
N THR A 71 2.14 -15.26 -0.14
CA THR A 71 2.14 -16.55 0.56
C THR A 71 3.46 -17.28 0.28
N ASP A 72 3.93 -18.03 1.28
CA ASP A 72 5.11 -18.88 1.15
C ASP A 72 4.80 -20.22 0.44
N PHE A 73 3.52 -20.50 0.16
CA PHE A 73 3.00 -21.73 -0.43
C PHE A 73 3.44 -23.02 0.30
N SER A 74 3.81 -22.92 1.58
CA SER A 74 4.45 -24.02 2.33
C SER A 74 3.84 -24.28 3.71
N TRP A 75 2.81 -23.53 4.12
CA TRP A 75 2.06 -23.77 5.35
C TRP A 75 1.26 -25.10 5.29
N VAL A 76 1.36 -25.92 6.34
CA VAL A 76 0.65 -27.21 6.50
C VAL A 76 -0.52 -27.11 7.48
#